data_AF-A0A958Y3M8-F1
#
_entry.id   AF-A0A958Y3M8-F1
#
_cell.length_a   1.000
_cell.length_b   1.000
_cell.length_c   1.000
_cell.angle_alpha   90.00
_cell.angle_beta   90.00
_cell.angle_gamma   90.00
#
_symmetry.space_group_name_H-M   'P 1'
#
loop_
_entity.id
_entity.type
_entity.pdbx_description
1 polymer ?
#
loop_
_entity_poly.entity_id
_entity_poly.type
_entity_poly.pdbx_seq_one_letter_code
_entity_poly.pdbx_strand_id
1 'polypeptide(L)'
;HNLPDFVYFNHSQHVTVAGVACQTCHGEIQTMEVVEQFAPLTMGWCINCHRETNVNLEGNEYYAKIHEELSKKYGVEKLTIAEMGGLECGKCHY
;
A
#
# COMPACT_ATOMS: atom_id res chain seq x y z
N HIS A 1 -7.77 14.49 6.89
CA HIS A 1 -7.73 13.93 5.52
C HIS A 1 -9.12 13.42 5.16
N ASN A 2 -9.59 13.68 3.95
CA ASN A 2 -10.87 13.15 3.48
C ASN A 2 -10.68 12.56 2.08
N LEU A 3 -11.20 11.35 1.86
CA LEU A 3 -11.25 10.72 0.54
C LEU A 3 -12.71 10.68 0.09
N PRO A 4 -12.98 10.71 -1.22
CA PRO A 4 -14.35 10.53 -1.71
C PRO A 4 -14.94 9.19 -1.26
N ASP A 5 -16.25 9.16 -1.00
CA ASP A 5 -16.94 7.99 -0.43
C ASP A 5 -16.91 6.74 -1.33
N PHE A 6 -16.65 6.91 -2.64
CA PHE A 6 -16.46 5.79 -3.57
C PHE A 6 -15.07 5.14 -3.46
N VAL A 7 -14.22 5.59 -2.52
CA VAL A 7 -12.91 5.01 -2.24
C VAL A 7 -12.96 4.26 -0.93
N TYR A 8 -12.76 2.95 -1.00
CA TYR A 8 -12.53 2.12 0.17
C TYR A 8 -11.05 2.12 0.53
N PHE A 9 -10.73 2.59 1.74
CA PHE A 9 -9.38 2.56 2.29
C PHE A 9 -9.39 1.91 3.68
N ASN A 10 -8.48 0.96 3.91
CA ASN A 10 -8.36 0.25 5.19
C ASN A 10 -6.95 0.39 5.77
N HIS A 11 -6.84 1.07 6.91
CA HIS A 11 -5.56 1.28 7.61
C HIS A 11 -4.87 -0.04 7.98
N SER A 12 -5.60 -1.10 8.32
CA SER A 12 -4.98 -2.35 8.79
C SER A 12 -4.17 -3.05 7.70
N GLN A 13 -4.59 -2.97 6.44
CA GLN A 13 -3.84 -3.53 5.31
C GLN A 13 -2.51 -2.79 5.08
N HIS A 14 -2.49 -1.48 5.30
CA HIS A 14 -1.31 -0.67 5.00
C HIS A 14 -0.33 -0.62 6.19
N VAL A 15 -0.85 -0.52 7.42
CA VAL A 15 0.00 -0.40 8.62
C VAL A 15 0.37 -1.77 9.17
N THR A 16 -0.62 -2.65 9.39
CA THR A 16 -0.37 -3.94 10.07
C THR A 16 0.17 -4.99 9.12
N VAL A 17 -0.41 -5.11 7.93
CA VAL A 17 -0.01 -6.14 6.96
C VAL A 17 1.21 -5.71 6.16
N ALA A 18 1.18 -4.52 5.56
CA ALA A 18 2.30 -4.03 4.75
C ALA A 18 3.43 -3.39 5.58
N GLY A 19 3.19 -3.03 6.84
CA GLY A 19 4.23 -2.44 7.71
C GLY A 19 4.62 -1.01 7.34
N VAL A 20 3.77 -0.27 6.63
CA VAL A 20 4.09 1.10 6.19
C VAL A 20 4.09 2.05 7.39
N ALA A 21 5.17 2.80 7.55
CA ALA A 21 5.29 3.81 8.60
C ALA A 21 4.26 4.94 8.43
N CYS A 22 3.77 5.46 9.56
CA CYS A 22 2.78 6.54 9.58
C CYS A 22 3.25 7.78 8.79
N GLN A 23 4.56 8.07 8.90
CA GLN A 23 5.21 9.24 8.33
C GLN A 23 5.18 9.24 6.80
N THR A 24 5.15 8.06 6.17
CA THR A 24 5.07 7.94 4.71
C THR A 24 3.79 8.59 4.16
N CYS A 25 2.68 8.51 4.89
CA CYS A 25 1.38 9.02 4.47
C CYS A 25 1.04 10.37 5.12
N HIS A 26 1.40 10.57 6.38
CA HIS A 26 1.00 11.73 7.18
C HIS A 26 2.13 12.73 7.44
N GLY A 27 3.33 12.47 6.94
CA GLY A 27 4.52 13.30 7.20
C GLY A 27 5.04 13.13 8.63
N GLU A 28 6.01 13.95 9.00
CA GLU A 28 6.61 13.96 10.35
C GLU A 28 5.63 14.58 11.38
N ILE A 29 4.53 13.87 11.64
CA ILE A 29 3.41 14.34 12.46
C ILE A 29 3.85 14.77 13.87
N GLN A 30 4.92 14.17 14.40
CA GLN A 30 5.44 14.49 15.72
C GLN A 30 6.13 15.86 15.82
N THR A 31 6.47 16.49 14.68
CA THR A 31 7.05 17.84 14.64
C THR A 31 6.03 18.91 14.23
N MET A 32 4.81 18.51 13.86
CA MET A 32 3.74 19.42 13.47
C MET A 32 3.06 20.03 14.71
N GLU A 33 3.15 21.35 14.86
CA GLU A 33 2.39 22.09 15.89
C GLU A 33 0.88 22.05 15.62
N VAL A 34 0.52 22.13 14.34
CA VAL A 34 -0.86 21.97 13.85
C VAL A 34 -0.83 20.97 12.70
N VAL A 35 -1.76 20.00 12.72
CA VAL A 35 -1.82 18.96 11.69
C VAL A 35 -2.11 19.58 10.32
N GLU A 36 -1.25 19.29 9.36
CA GLU A 36 -1.41 19.68 7.97
C GLU A 36 -1.49 18.45 7.05
N GLN A 37 -2.06 18.65 5.86
CA GLN A 37 -2.09 17.59 4.88
C GLN A 37 -0.74 17.50 4.16
N PHE A 38 0.08 16.52 4.58
CA PHE A 38 1.38 16.24 3.98
C PHE A 38 1.26 15.64 2.57
N ALA A 39 0.59 14.49 2.44
CA ALA A 39 0.43 13.80 1.16
C ALA A 39 -0.82 14.28 0.41
N PRO A 40 -0.79 14.31 -0.94
CA PRO A 40 -1.94 14.73 -1.73
C PRO A 40 -3.09 13.72 -1.70
N LEU A 41 -2.81 12.44 -1.39
CA LEU A 41 -3.79 11.34 -1.34
C LEU A 41 -4.67 11.23 -2.60
N THR A 42 -4.12 11.60 -3.75
CA THR A 42 -4.76 11.46 -5.06
C THR A 42 -4.59 10.04 -5.58
N MET A 43 -5.45 9.61 -6.49
CA MET A 43 -5.36 8.27 -7.11
C MET A 43 -3.96 7.98 -7.67
N GLY A 44 -3.35 8.96 -8.35
CA GLY A 44 -2.00 8.81 -8.90
C GLY A 44 -0.93 8.58 -7.83
N TRP A 45 -1.07 9.21 -6.67
CA TRP A 45 -0.17 8.98 -5.53
C TRP A 45 -0.32 7.56 -4.98
N CYS A 46 -1.56 7.06 -4.82
CA CYS A 46 -1.82 5.69 -4.39
C CYS A 46 -1.24 4.66 -5.37
N ILE A 47 -1.49 4.84 -6.68
CA ILE A 47 -1.02 3.94 -7.73
C ILE A 47 0.50 3.88 -7.75
N ASN A 48 1.18 5.02 -7.67
CA ASN A 48 2.64 5.06 -7.70
C ASN A 48 3.24 4.37 -6.48
N CYS A 49 2.69 4.62 -5.29
CA CYS A 49 3.09 3.90 -4.07
C CYS A 49 2.95 2.37 -4.25
N HIS A 50 1.84 1.90 -4.80
CA HIS A 50 1.63 0.47 -5.05
C HIS A 50 2.59 -0.14 -6.11
N ARG A 51 3.05 0.67 -7.08
CA ARG A 51 4.04 0.24 -8.09
C ARG A 51 5.45 0.15 -7.51
N GLU A 52 5.77 0.95 -6.51
CA GLU A 52 7.13 1.05 -5.97
C GLU A 52 7.33 0.22 -4.70
N THR A 53 6.24 -0.11 -4.00
CA THR A 53 6.29 -0.85 -2.74
C THR A 53 6.25 -2.35 -2.99
N ASN A 54 7.25 -3.06 -2.48
CA ASN A 54 7.28 -4.52 -2.46
C ASN A 54 6.35 -5.07 -1.38
N VAL A 55 5.81 -6.28 -1.61
CA VAL A 55 5.07 -6.98 -0.57
C VAL A 55 5.97 -7.26 0.64
N ASN A 56 5.42 -7.05 1.84
CA ASN A 56 6.07 -7.48 3.06
C ASN A 56 5.86 -8.98 3.27
N LEU A 57 6.95 -9.74 3.33
CA LEU A 57 6.94 -11.19 3.54
C LEU A 57 7.20 -11.58 4.99
N GLU A 58 7.54 -10.62 5.85
CA GLU A 58 7.92 -10.90 7.23
C GLU A 58 6.71 -11.40 8.04
N GLY A 59 6.86 -12.57 8.65
CA GLY A 59 5.88 -13.10 9.61
C GLY A 59 4.53 -13.52 8.99
N ASN A 60 4.40 -13.58 7.67
CA ASN A 60 3.16 -13.95 7.00
C ASN A 60 3.35 -15.08 5.97
N GLU A 61 3.08 -16.30 6.41
CA GLU A 61 3.21 -17.52 5.58
C GLU A 61 2.31 -17.48 4.33
N TYR A 62 1.15 -16.82 4.40
CA TYR A 62 0.25 -16.68 3.26
C TYR A 62 0.90 -15.86 2.15
N TYR A 63 1.45 -14.68 2.47
CA TYR A 63 2.14 -13.85 1.47
C TYR A 63 3.45 -14.46 0.99
N ALA A 64 4.18 -15.19 1.85
CA ALA A 64 5.38 -15.92 1.44
C ALA A 64 5.07 -16.95 0.34
N LYS A 65 4.00 -17.73 0.50
CA LYS A 65 3.57 -18.72 -0.49
C LYS A 65 3.11 -18.07 -1.79
N ILE A 66 2.25 -17.05 -1.70
CA ILE A 66 1.76 -16.31 -2.88
C ILE A 66 2.92 -15.67 -3.64
N HIS A 67 3.87 -15.09 -2.91
CA HIS A 67 5.07 -14.52 -3.51
C HIS A 67 5.89 -15.57 -4.25
N GLU A 68 6.16 -16.73 -3.65
CA GLU A 68 6.89 -17.80 -4.33
C GLU A 68 6.21 -18.25 -5.64
N GLU A 69 4.89 -18.45 -5.62
CA GLU A 69 4.13 -18.86 -6.81
C GLU A 69 4.15 -17.81 -7.91
N LEU A 70 3.90 -16.55 -7.56
CA LEU A 70 3.80 -15.44 -8.51
C LEU A 70 5.18 -14.99 -9.02
N SER A 71 6.22 -15.00 -8.18
CA SER A 71 7.60 -14.71 -8.59
C SER A 71 8.09 -15.69 -9.66
N LYS A 72 7.79 -16.99 -9.51
CA LYS A 72 8.11 -18.00 -10.53
C LYS A 72 7.33 -17.78 -11.82
N LYS A 73 6.05 -17.38 -11.72
CA LYS A 73 5.19 -17.13 -12.89
C LYS A 73 5.64 -15.92 -13.70
N TYR A 74 6.01 -14.83 -13.04
CA TYR A 74 6.39 -13.58 -13.69
C TYR A 74 7.90 -13.44 -13.93
N GLY A 75 8.71 -14.34 -13.37
CA GLY A 75 10.17 -14.32 -13.53
C GLY A 75 10.84 -13.16 -12.77
N VAL A 76 10.24 -12.72 -11.65
CA VAL A 76 10.72 -11.59 -10.84
C VAL A 76 11.07 -12.05 -9.43
N GLU A 77 12.17 -11.54 -8.88
CA GLU A 77 12.63 -11.91 -7.52
C GLU A 77 11.74 -11.34 -6.41
N LYS A 78 11.14 -10.17 -6.63
CA LYS A 78 10.22 -9.52 -5.70
C LYS A 78 9.00 -9.01 -6.42
N LEU A 79 7.85 -9.11 -5.76
CA LEU A 79 6.58 -8.58 -6.26
C LEU A 79 6.24 -7.28 -5.55
N THR A 80 5.82 -6.33 -6.35
CA THR A 80 5.18 -5.10 -5.92
C THR A 80 3.72 -5.34 -5.58
N ILE A 81 3.12 -4.43 -4.80
CA ILE A 81 1.67 -4.48 -4.53
C ILE A 81 0.87 -4.42 -5.84
N ALA A 82 1.38 -3.70 -6.85
CA ALA A 82 0.79 -3.66 -8.18
C ALA A 82 0.74 -5.05 -8.85
N GLU A 83 1.82 -5.83 -8.78
CA GLU A 83 1.88 -7.17 -9.36
C GLU A 83 1.04 -8.20 -8.61
N MET A 84 0.72 -7.94 -7.33
CA MET A 84 -0.26 -8.71 -6.56
C MET A 84 -1.72 -8.30 -6.82
N GLY A 85 -1.95 -7.45 -7.82
CA GLY A 85 -3.29 -7.00 -8.21
C GLY A 85 -3.82 -5.84 -7.37
N GLY A 86 -2.97 -5.12 -6.64
CA GLY A 86 -3.34 -3.92 -5.88
C GLY A 86 -3.71 -2.70 -6.74
N LEU A 87 -3.83 -2.86 -8.07
CA LEU A 87 -4.30 -1.85 -9.02
C LEU A 87 -5.67 -2.21 -9.63
N GLU A 88 -6.31 -3.29 -9.19
CA GLU A 88 -7.65 -3.65 -9.63
C GLU A 88 -8.69 -2.65 -9.13
N CYS A 89 -9.56 -2.17 -10.03
CA CYS A 89 -10.54 -1.12 -9.73
C CYS A 89 -11.41 -1.45 -8.52
N GLY A 90 -11.95 -2.67 -8.46
CA GLY A 90 -12.89 -3.07 -7.41
C GLY A 90 -12.26 -3.23 -6.02
N LYS A 91 -10.93 -3.36 -5.92
CA LYS A 91 -10.26 -3.41 -4.61
C LYS A 91 -10.23 -2.05 -3.91
N CYS A 92 -10.41 -0.96 -4.67
CA CYS A 92 -10.40 0.41 -4.16
C CYS A 92 -11.76 1.10 -4.31
N HIS A 93 -12.58 0.71 -5.29
CA HIS A 93 -13.78 1.43 -5.70
C HIS A 93 -15.07 0.59 -5.79
N TYR A 94 -15.09 -0.58 -5.13
CA TYR A 94 -16.16 -1.60 -5.16
C TYR A 94 -16.18 -2.52 -6.40
#